data_AF-A0A8H3HSS6-F1
#
_entry.id   AF-A0A8H3HSS6-F1
#
_cell.length_a   1.000
_cell.length_b   1.000
_cell.length_c   1.000
_cell.angle_alpha   90.00
_cell.angle_beta   90.00
_cell.angle_gamma   90.00
#
_symmetry.space_group_name_H-M   'P 1'
#
loop_
_entity.id
_entity.type
_entity.pdbx_description
1 polymer ?
#
loop_
_entity_poly.entity_id
_entity_poly.type
_entity_poly.pdbx_seq_one_letter_code
_entity_poly.pdbx_strand_id
1 'polypeptide(L)'
;MSMLWNALLRAELPSDLFEDMSFGVLGLGDSSYPRFNWAAKRLQRRLVSLGGYELCERGEADDQHPRGSDGIINTWVATLFERINARYPLPTGLNILPDVDIYAPMIKITPWTNEGTSQLVVNLQRAPPQLLHTMTLTQNTRITEPKWYQDVRHLILKTNEDIRYEPGDVAVLHPENSPEDVESLLRRLAWEDEADLPIQVTPSSNGN
;
A
#
# COMPACT_ATOMS: atom_id res chain seq x y z
N MET A 1 3.32 -1.70 -12.31
CA MET A 1 4.61 -2.43 -12.22
C MET A 1 5.17 -2.94 -13.56
N SER A 2 4.35 -3.25 -14.58
CA SER A 2 4.85 -3.86 -15.82
C SER A 2 5.80 -2.98 -16.65
N MET A 3 5.53 -1.67 -16.79
CA MET A 3 6.37 -0.80 -17.63
C MET A 3 7.81 -0.67 -17.12
N LEU A 4 7.99 -0.37 -15.82
CA LEU A 4 9.31 -0.29 -15.20
C LEU A 4 10.06 -1.62 -15.32
N TRP A 5 9.39 -2.73 -15.01
CA TRP A 5 10.01 -4.05 -15.08
C TRP A 5 10.43 -4.41 -16.51
N ASN A 6 9.57 -4.15 -17.50
CA ASN A 6 9.88 -4.37 -18.91
C ASN A 6 11.04 -3.48 -19.37
N ALA A 7 11.11 -2.23 -18.91
CA ALA A 7 12.21 -1.33 -19.20
C ALA A 7 13.53 -1.87 -18.64
N LEU A 8 13.53 -2.37 -17.39
CA LEU A 8 14.70 -2.97 -16.76
C LEU A 8 15.17 -4.25 -17.46
N LEU A 9 14.28 -5.03 -18.08
CA LEU A 9 14.63 -6.28 -18.75
C LEU A 9 15.27 -6.12 -20.13
N ARG A 10 15.38 -4.90 -20.67
CA ARG A 10 15.99 -4.64 -21.98
C ARG A 10 17.45 -5.09 -21.99
N ALA A 11 17.82 -5.90 -22.98
CA ALA A 11 19.15 -6.49 -23.08
C ALA A 11 20.23 -5.46 -23.45
N GLU A 12 19.83 -4.36 -24.08
CA GLU A 12 20.70 -3.28 -24.54
C GLU A 12 21.16 -2.34 -23.42
N LEU A 13 20.65 -2.52 -22.20
CA LEU A 13 21.04 -1.68 -21.07
C LEU A 13 22.51 -1.91 -20.71
N PRO A 14 23.31 -0.85 -20.56
CA PRO A 14 24.68 -0.94 -20.09
C PRO A 14 24.77 -1.60 -18.71
N SER A 15 25.84 -2.36 -18.47
CA SER A 15 26.08 -3.04 -17.18
C SER A 15 26.47 -2.09 -16.04
N ASP A 16 26.76 -0.84 -16.36
CA ASP A 16 27.16 0.26 -15.48
C ASP A 16 26.07 1.33 -15.35
N LEU A 17 24.87 1.12 -15.92
CA LEU A 17 23.76 2.08 -15.92
C LEU A 17 23.43 2.65 -14.53
N PHE A 18 23.65 1.87 -13.48
CA PHE A 18 23.37 2.19 -12.08
C PHE A 18 24.63 2.20 -11.21
N GLU A 19 25.82 2.41 -11.77
CA GLU A 19 27.09 2.39 -11.01
C GLU A 19 27.12 3.35 -9.80
N ASP A 20 26.44 4.50 -9.90
CA ASP A 20 26.34 5.50 -8.82
C ASP A 20 25.09 5.32 -7.93
N MET A 21 24.26 4.30 -8.19
CA MET A 21 23.01 4.10 -7.47
C MET A 21 23.20 3.10 -6.32
N SER A 22 22.99 3.57 -5.09
CA SER A 22 22.82 2.71 -3.93
C SER A 22 21.35 2.31 -3.76
N PHE A 23 21.07 1.04 -3.47
CA PHE A 23 19.69 0.56 -3.32
C PHE A 23 19.54 -0.48 -2.21
N GLY A 24 18.30 -0.68 -1.76
CA GLY A 24 17.88 -1.82 -0.93
C GLY A 24 16.56 -2.37 -1.47
N VAL A 25 16.33 -3.68 -1.35
CA VAL A 25 15.10 -4.32 -1.81
C VAL A 25 14.42 -5.04 -0.65
N LEU A 26 13.19 -4.65 -0.33
CA LEU A 26 12.30 -5.40 0.54
C LEU A 26 11.21 -6.05 -0.31
N GLY A 27 11.20 -7.37 -0.32
CA GLY A 27 10.17 -8.17 -0.94
C GLY A 27 9.05 -8.48 0.04
N LEU A 28 7.80 -8.32 -0.41
CA LEU A 28 6.61 -8.82 0.28
C LEU A 28 6.17 -10.08 -0.44
N GLY A 29 6.18 -11.21 0.25
CA GLY A 29 5.84 -12.51 -0.31
C GLY A 29 5.12 -13.40 0.69
N ASP A 30 4.78 -14.59 0.23
CA ASP A 30 4.11 -15.62 1.01
C ASP A 30 4.75 -16.97 0.63
N SER A 31 5.32 -17.65 1.63
CA SER A 31 6.06 -18.90 1.45
C SER A 31 5.18 -20.11 1.13
N SER A 32 3.84 -19.99 1.24
CA SER A 32 2.91 -20.99 0.73
C SER A 32 2.92 -21.08 -0.80
N TYR A 33 3.37 -20.01 -1.49
CA TYR A 33 3.53 -20.00 -2.94
C TYR A 33 4.88 -20.59 -3.36
N PRO A 34 4.94 -21.41 -4.43
CA PRO A 34 6.18 -22.03 -4.90
C PRO A 34 7.31 -21.05 -5.24
N ARG A 35 6.97 -19.80 -5.59
CA ARG A 35 7.92 -18.75 -5.98
C ARG A 35 8.01 -17.64 -4.94
N PHE A 36 8.31 -18.02 -3.71
CA PHE A 36 8.49 -17.09 -2.59
C PHE A 36 9.46 -15.94 -2.91
N ASN A 37 8.98 -14.70 -2.78
CA ASN A 37 9.72 -13.45 -3.01
C ASN A 37 10.44 -13.34 -4.37
N TRP A 38 9.94 -14.02 -5.39
CA TRP A 38 10.64 -14.12 -6.68
C TRP A 38 10.76 -12.77 -7.42
N ALA A 39 9.76 -11.90 -7.31
CA ALA A 39 9.81 -10.55 -7.88
C ALA A 39 10.98 -9.73 -7.29
N ALA A 40 11.10 -9.72 -5.95
CA ALA A 40 12.20 -9.06 -5.24
C ALA A 40 13.57 -9.64 -5.61
N LYS A 41 13.67 -10.98 -5.65
CA LYS A 41 14.90 -11.69 -6.08
C LYS A 41 15.33 -11.32 -7.49
N ARG A 42 14.39 -11.19 -8.43
CA ARG A 42 14.70 -10.78 -9.81
C ARG A 42 15.11 -9.32 -9.90
N LEU A 43 14.39 -8.46 -9.19
CA LEU A 43 14.69 -7.03 -9.17
C LEU A 43 16.10 -6.78 -8.62
N GLN A 44 16.42 -7.33 -7.45
CA GLN A 44 17.74 -7.21 -6.84
C GLN A 44 18.85 -7.69 -7.78
N ARG A 45 18.75 -8.91 -8.32
CA ARG A 45 19.75 -9.43 -9.28
C ARG A 45 19.91 -8.53 -10.50
N ARG A 46 18.81 -7.98 -11.01
CA ARG A 46 18.85 -7.11 -12.18
C ARG A 46 19.53 -5.78 -11.86
N LEU A 47 19.22 -5.16 -10.73
CA LEU A 47 19.87 -3.92 -10.29
C LEU A 47 21.38 -4.11 -10.10
N VAL A 48 21.81 -5.23 -9.47
CA VAL A 48 23.24 -5.56 -9.36
C VAL A 48 23.88 -5.76 -10.74
N SER A 49 23.22 -6.47 -11.66
CA SER A 49 23.76 -6.70 -13.01
C SER A 49 23.91 -5.43 -13.86
N LEU A 50 23.24 -4.35 -13.45
CA LEU A 50 23.28 -3.04 -14.09
C LEU A 50 24.19 -2.06 -13.32
N GLY A 51 24.99 -2.54 -12.37
CA GLY A 51 26.01 -1.74 -11.66
C GLY A 51 25.56 -1.20 -10.30
N GLY A 52 24.31 -1.41 -9.90
CA GLY A 52 23.78 -0.91 -8.64
C GLY A 52 24.50 -1.47 -7.41
N TYR A 53 24.73 -0.62 -6.42
CA TYR A 53 25.31 -0.98 -5.14
C TYR A 53 24.23 -1.35 -4.11
N GLU A 54 24.18 -2.61 -3.70
CA GLU A 54 23.24 -3.10 -2.68
C GLU A 54 23.72 -2.70 -1.27
N LEU A 55 22.96 -1.84 -0.57
CA LEU A 55 23.29 -1.31 0.75
C LEU A 55 23.22 -2.36 1.86
N CYS A 56 22.22 -3.24 1.77
CA CYS A 56 22.01 -4.36 2.66
C CYS A 56 21.35 -5.51 1.89
N GLU A 57 21.52 -6.73 2.39
CA GLU A 57 20.87 -7.90 1.82
C GLU A 57 19.35 -7.67 1.70
N ARG A 58 18.75 -8.10 0.58
CA ARG A 58 17.31 -7.99 0.39
C ARG A 58 16.51 -8.59 1.55
N GLY A 59 15.45 -7.90 1.96
CA GLY A 59 14.47 -8.41 2.90
C GLY A 59 13.49 -9.33 2.18
N GLU A 60 13.17 -10.48 2.76
CA GLU A 60 12.15 -11.40 2.25
C GLU A 60 11.04 -11.53 3.30
N ALA A 61 10.12 -10.56 3.35
CA ALA A 61 8.98 -10.63 4.25
C ALA A 61 8.03 -11.75 3.82
N ASP A 62 7.50 -12.47 4.81
CA ASP A 62 6.67 -13.66 4.62
C ASP A 62 5.36 -13.51 5.39
N ASP A 63 4.23 -13.58 4.68
CA ASP A 63 2.90 -13.53 5.27
C ASP A 63 2.59 -14.78 6.14
N GLN A 64 3.30 -15.90 5.91
CA GLN A 64 3.18 -17.13 6.71
C GLN A 64 4.04 -17.11 7.99
N HIS A 65 4.83 -16.06 8.20
CA HIS A 65 5.68 -15.97 9.39
C HIS A 65 4.81 -15.85 10.68
N PRO A 66 5.22 -16.40 11.84
CA PRO A 66 4.41 -16.37 13.06
C PRO A 66 4.05 -14.97 13.58
N ARG A 67 4.78 -13.94 13.15
CA ARG A 67 4.52 -12.53 13.44
C ARG A 67 4.03 -11.74 12.22
N GLY A 68 3.56 -12.45 11.19
CA GLY A 68 3.29 -11.89 9.87
C GLY A 68 4.53 -11.30 9.21
N SER A 69 4.29 -10.53 8.14
CA SER A 69 5.32 -9.83 7.37
C SER A 69 6.24 -8.95 8.24
N ASP A 70 5.69 -8.36 9.31
CA ASP A 70 6.38 -7.44 10.19
C ASP A 70 7.59 -8.06 10.92
N GLY A 71 7.62 -9.40 11.03
CA GLY A 71 8.73 -10.14 11.61
C GLY A 71 10.07 -9.90 10.89
N ILE A 72 10.03 -9.64 9.58
CA ILE A 72 11.23 -9.36 8.76
C ILE A 72 11.36 -7.86 8.46
N ILE A 73 10.23 -7.17 8.22
CA ILE A 73 10.24 -5.76 7.82
C ILE A 73 11.01 -4.91 8.83
N ASN A 74 10.69 -5.03 10.12
CA ASN A 74 11.29 -4.18 11.15
C ASN A 74 12.81 -4.37 11.25
N THR A 75 13.28 -5.61 11.24
CA THR A 75 14.72 -5.92 11.28
C THR A 75 15.42 -5.42 10.02
N TRP A 76 14.83 -5.64 8.85
CA TRP A 76 15.40 -5.19 7.58
C TRP A 76 15.48 -3.67 7.49
N VAL A 77 14.41 -2.96 7.90
CA VAL A 77 14.38 -1.49 7.94
C VAL A 77 15.46 -0.96 8.87
N ALA A 78 15.63 -1.53 10.07
CA ALA A 78 16.70 -1.15 10.99
C ALA A 78 18.09 -1.31 10.35
N THR A 79 18.35 -2.46 9.69
CA THR A 79 19.61 -2.69 8.98
C THR A 79 19.81 -1.72 7.82
N LEU A 80 18.76 -1.39 7.07
CA LEU A 80 18.84 -0.41 5.99
C LEU A 80 19.27 0.96 6.52
N PHE A 81 18.62 1.46 7.57
CA PHE A 81 18.95 2.76 8.15
C PHE A 81 20.36 2.79 8.78
N GLU A 82 20.79 1.69 9.40
CA GLU A 82 22.17 1.54 9.87
C GLU A 82 23.18 1.73 8.72
N ARG A 83 22.94 1.09 7.57
CA ARG A 83 23.82 1.17 6.39
C ARG A 83 23.78 2.55 5.73
N ILE A 84 22.60 3.17 5.68
CA ILE A 84 22.45 4.54 5.18
C ILE A 84 23.25 5.49 6.06
N ASN A 85 23.09 5.43 7.38
CA ASN A 85 23.79 6.31 8.32
C ASN A 85 25.32 6.10 8.29
N ALA A 86 25.78 4.87 8.07
CA ALA A 86 27.21 4.59 7.93
C ALA A 86 27.81 5.15 6.63
N ARG A 87 27.05 5.14 5.53
CA ARG A 87 27.50 5.63 4.22
C ARG A 87 27.32 7.14 4.05
N TYR A 88 26.26 7.68 4.62
CA TYR A 88 25.85 9.08 4.53
C TYR A 88 25.71 9.63 5.96
N PRO A 89 26.84 9.91 6.64
CA PRO A 89 26.81 10.42 7.99
C PRO A 89 26.11 11.78 8.04
N LEU A 90 25.47 12.06 9.17
CA LEU A 90 24.79 13.32 9.38
C LEU A 90 25.76 14.52 9.24
N PRO A 91 25.33 15.61 8.60
CA PRO A 91 26.05 16.88 8.64
C PRO A 91 26.32 17.33 10.08
N THR A 92 27.43 18.03 10.28
CA THR A 92 27.82 18.55 11.60
C THR A 92 26.71 19.41 12.20
N GLY A 93 26.32 19.11 13.44
CA GLY A 93 25.28 19.86 14.16
C GLY A 93 23.86 19.28 14.04
N LEU A 94 23.65 18.24 13.22
CA LEU A 94 22.41 17.48 13.19
C LEU A 94 22.51 16.23 14.05
N ASN A 95 21.43 15.93 14.77
CA ASN A 95 21.29 14.71 15.57
C ASN A 95 20.16 13.86 14.98
N ILE A 96 20.27 12.54 15.14
CA ILE A 96 19.17 11.63 14.83
C ILE A 96 17.97 12.04 15.70
N LEU A 97 16.82 12.23 15.07
CA LEU A 97 15.59 12.51 15.81
C LEU A 97 15.29 11.31 16.71
N PRO A 98 14.99 11.53 18.00
CA PRO A 98 14.61 10.45 18.88
C PRO A 98 13.31 9.80 18.38
N ASP A 99 13.16 8.50 18.61
CA ASP A 99 11.91 7.74 18.38
C ASP A 99 10.84 8.16 19.40
N VAL A 100 10.47 9.43 19.43
CA VAL A 100 9.34 9.94 20.21
C VAL A 100 8.11 9.94 19.34
N ASP A 101 6.97 9.59 19.93
CA ASP A 101 5.76 9.17 19.25
C ASP A 101 5.07 10.23 18.36
N ILE A 102 5.56 11.46 18.27
CA ILE A 102 4.87 12.53 17.53
C ILE A 102 5.86 13.44 16.78
N TYR A 103 6.07 13.13 15.51
CA TYR A 103 6.72 14.02 14.55
C TYR A 103 5.77 15.15 14.14
N ALA A 104 6.33 16.27 13.68
CA ALA A 104 5.52 17.33 13.08
C ALA A 104 4.72 16.76 11.89
N PRO A 105 3.41 17.03 11.80
CA PRO A 105 2.57 16.42 10.78
C PRO A 105 2.96 16.93 9.40
N MET A 106 3.13 16.04 8.42
CA MET A 106 3.40 16.40 7.02
C MET A 106 2.18 17.01 6.31
N ILE A 107 0.99 16.84 6.90
CA ILE A 107 -0.26 17.37 6.38
C ILE A 107 -0.97 18.19 7.45
N LYS A 108 -1.65 19.25 7.01
CA LYS A 108 -2.52 20.08 7.83
C LYS A 108 -3.96 19.85 7.39
N ILE A 109 -4.81 19.54 8.36
CA ILE A 109 -6.26 19.44 8.20
C ILE A 109 -6.87 20.74 8.73
N THR A 110 -7.69 21.40 7.93
CA THR A 110 -8.44 22.60 8.34
C THR A 110 -9.90 22.49 7.91
N PRO A 111 -10.84 23.14 8.61
CA PRO A 111 -12.22 23.24 8.14
C PRO A 111 -12.27 23.84 6.73
N TRP A 112 -13.12 23.29 5.88
CA TRP A 112 -13.36 23.82 4.54
C TRP A 112 -14.26 25.06 4.63
N THR A 113 -13.81 26.20 4.11
CA THR A 113 -14.48 27.51 4.26
C THR A 113 -15.04 28.09 2.96
N ASN A 114 -14.90 27.39 1.82
CA ASN A 114 -15.36 27.89 0.52
C ASN A 114 -16.77 27.39 0.15
N GLU A 115 -17.71 28.30 -0.11
CA GLU A 115 -19.06 27.98 -0.62
C GLU A 115 -19.10 27.62 -2.12
N GLY A 116 -17.95 27.56 -2.79
CA GLY A 116 -17.85 27.10 -4.17
C GLY A 116 -18.14 25.60 -4.24
N THR A 117 -19.03 25.19 -5.14
CA THR A 117 -19.37 23.79 -5.47
C THR A 117 -18.14 23.02 -5.94
N SER A 118 -17.28 22.65 -5.00
CA SER A 118 -16.24 21.67 -5.23
C SER A 118 -16.92 20.32 -5.14
N GLN A 119 -17.06 19.64 -6.28
CA GLN A 119 -17.43 18.24 -6.28
C GLN A 119 -16.53 17.53 -5.27
N LEU A 120 -17.12 16.76 -4.35
CA LEU A 120 -16.37 15.92 -3.42
C LEU A 120 -15.42 15.03 -4.23
N VAL A 121 -14.16 15.43 -4.33
CA VAL A 121 -13.13 14.61 -4.96
C VAL A 121 -12.75 13.58 -3.91
N VAL A 122 -13.52 12.49 -3.87
CA VAL A 122 -13.16 11.30 -3.10
C VAL A 122 -11.96 10.66 -3.81
N ASN A 123 -10.77 11.16 -3.50
CA ASN A 123 -9.47 10.65 -3.96
C ASN A 123 -9.08 9.39 -3.17
N LEU A 124 -10.00 8.46 -3.01
CA LEU A 124 -9.62 7.08 -2.76
C LEU A 124 -9.03 6.55 -4.06
N GLN A 125 -8.01 5.68 -3.99
CA GLN A 125 -7.53 4.91 -5.15
C GLN A 125 -8.66 4.02 -5.67
N ARG A 126 -9.61 4.64 -6.36
CA ARG A 126 -10.71 3.96 -7.03
C ARG A 126 -10.14 3.44 -8.33
N ALA A 127 -10.60 2.26 -8.74
CA ALA A 127 -10.38 1.79 -10.09
C ALA A 127 -10.75 2.91 -11.08
N PRO A 128 -10.13 2.97 -12.27
CA PRO A 128 -10.54 3.89 -13.32
C PRO A 128 -12.07 3.92 -13.43
N PRO A 129 -12.72 5.09 -13.57
CA PRO A 129 -14.18 5.19 -13.50
C PRO A 129 -14.92 4.24 -14.46
N GLN A 130 -14.26 3.84 -15.55
CA GLN A 130 -14.80 2.89 -16.52
C GLN A 130 -14.93 1.45 -15.99
N LEU A 131 -14.24 1.11 -14.91
CA LEU A 131 -14.29 -0.20 -14.23
C LEU A 131 -15.15 -0.18 -12.97
N LEU A 132 -15.69 0.98 -12.61
CA LEU A 132 -16.58 1.12 -11.45
C LEU A 132 -18.01 0.93 -11.91
N HIS A 133 -18.63 -0.14 -11.43
CA HIS A 133 -20.00 -0.49 -11.74
C HIS A 133 -20.81 -0.58 -10.46
N THR A 134 -21.99 0.03 -10.44
CA THR A 134 -22.94 -0.15 -9.35
C THR A 134 -23.82 -1.34 -9.66
N MET A 135 -23.82 -2.34 -8.77
CA MET A 135 -24.59 -3.57 -8.96
C MET A 135 -25.54 -3.81 -7.78
N THR A 136 -26.69 -4.40 -8.06
CA THR A 136 -27.65 -4.84 -7.05
C THR A 136 -27.38 -6.29 -6.68
N LEU A 137 -27.21 -6.57 -5.39
CA LEU A 137 -27.15 -7.94 -4.87
C LEU A 137 -28.55 -8.57 -4.89
N THR A 138 -28.75 -9.53 -5.80
CA THR A 138 -30.06 -10.22 -5.96
C THR A 138 -30.12 -11.55 -5.22
N GLN A 139 -28.98 -12.17 -4.95
CA GLN A 139 -28.93 -13.41 -4.17
C GLN A 139 -27.68 -13.41 -3.28
N ASN A 140 -27.86 -13.89 -2.05
CA ASN A 140 -26.80 -14.10 -1.07
C ASN A 140 -27.08 -15.39 -0.31
N THR A 141 -26.45 -16.49 -0.70
CA THR A 141 -26.73 -17.82 -0.16
C THR A 141 -25.48 -18.43 0.42
N ARG A 142 -25.53 -18.84 1.69
CA ARG A 142 -24.46 -19.63 2.29
C ARG A 142 -24.41 -21.02 1.66
N ILE A 143 -23.22 -21.45 1.24
CA ILE A 143 -22.99 -22.76 0.62
C ILE A 143 -22.28 -23.74 1.56
N THR A 144 -21.67 -23.26 2.65
CA THR A 144 -21.16 -24.12 3.72
C THR A 144 -22.26 -24.56 4.68
N GLU A 145 -22.08 -25.71 5.33
CA GLU A 145 -23.01 -26.21 6.35
C GLU A 145 -23.15 -25.19 7.50
N PRO A 146 -24.37 -24.95 8.05
CA PRO A 146 -24.62 -23.88 9.02
C PRO A 146 -23.76 -23.87 10.29
N LYS A 147 -23.33 -25.04 10.77
CA LYS A 147 -22.46 -25.23 11.95
C LYS A 147 -20.97 -25.18 11.61
N TRP A 148 -20.59 -25.20 10.33
CA TRP A 148 -19.19 -25.00 9.95
C TRP A 148 -18.71 -23.60 10.33
N TYR A 149 -17.47 -23.48 10.80
CA TYR A 149 -16.96 -22.20 11.31
C TYR A 149 -16.69 -21.18 10.19
N GLN A 150 -16.42 -21.63 8.95
CA GLN A 150 -16.24 -20.74 7.81
C GLN A 150 -17.58 -20.53 7.07
N ASP A 151 -17.95 -19.27 6.89
CA ASP A 151 -19.09 -18.87 6.08
C ASP A 151 -18.61 -18.59 4.64
N VAL A 152 -18.95 -19.48 3.70
CA VAL A 152 -18.71 -19.25 2.28
C VAL A 152 -20.05 -19.00 1.62
N ARG A 153 -20.13 -17.94 0.80
CA ARG A 153 -21.38 -17.49 0.19
C ARG A 153 -21.30 -17.41 -1.33
N HIS A 154 -22.39 -17.81 -1.96
CA HIS A 154 -22.69 -17.57 -3.37
C HIS A 154 -23.49 -16.27 -3.48
N LEU A 155 -22.91 -15.30 -4.20
CA LEU A 155 -23.51 -13.99 -4.43
C LEU A 155 -23.89 -13.86 -5.90
N ILE A 156 -25.11 -13.37 -6.18
CA ILE A 156 -25.53 -12.98 -7.53
C ILE A 156 -25.73 -11.47 -7.55
N LEU A 157 -24.96 -10.80 -8.40
CA LEU A 157 -25.00 -9.37 -8.64
C LEU A 157 -25.64 -9.10 -10.00
N LYS A 158 -26.58 -8.15 -10.05
CA LYS A 158 -27.27 -7.73 -11.27
C LYS A 158 -26.98 -6.26 -11.54
N THR A 159 -26.77 -5.92 -12.80
CA THR A 159 -26.71 -4.55 -13.28
C THR A 159 -27.40 -4.44 -14.64
N ASN A 160 -27.78 -3.22 -15.03
CA ASN A 160 -28.27 -2.92 -16.36
C ASN A 160 -27.13 -2.41 -17.28
N GLU A 161 -25.91 -2.29 -16.76
CA GLU A 161 -24.72 -1.90 -17.51
C GLU A 161 -24.19 -3.06 -18.37
N ASP A 162 -23.63 -2.76 -19.55
CA ASP A 162 -22.98 -3.75 -20.43
C ASP A 162 -21.56 -4.06 -19.92
N ILE A 163 -21.47 -4.91 -18.90
CA ILE A 163 -20.19 -5.40 -18.38
C ILE A 163 -19.76 -6.64 -19.16
N ARG A 164 -18.57 -6.58 -19.75
CA ARG A 164 -17.93 -7.71 -20.42
C ARG A 164 -16.84 -8.29 -19.52
N TYR A 165 -16.88 -9.60 -19.32
CA TYR A 165 -15.86 -10.35 -18.58
C TYR A 165 -15.68 -11.72 -19.21
N GLU A 166 -14.49 -12.29 -19.07
CA GLU A 166 -14.14 -13.64 -19.51
C GLU A 166 -13.96 -14.57 -18.30
N PRO A 167 -14.10 -15.90 -18.48
CA PRO A 167 -13.80 -16.85 -17.42
C PRO A 167 -12.36 -16.68 -16.90
N GLY A 168 -12.23 -16.41 -15.60
CA GLY A 168 -10.94 -16.15 -14.94
C GLY A 168 -10.72 -14.68 -14.57
N ASP A 169 -11.56 -13.76 -15.07
CA ASP A 169 -11.56 -12.38 -14.61
C ASP A 169 -11.93 -12.27 -13.12
N VAL A 170 -11.43 -11.21 -12.49
CA VAL A 170 -11.62 -10.96 -11.05
C VAL A 170 -12.53 -9.76 -10.87
N ALA A 171 -13.63 -9.96 -10.14
CA ALA A 171 -14.45 -8.86 -9.62
C ALA A 171 -13.86 -8.36 -8.30
N VAL A 172 -13.64 -7.05 -8.18
CA VAL A 172 -13.20 -6.40 -6.94
C VAL A 172 -14.41 -5.75 -6.28
N LEU A 173 -14.74 -6.21 -5.07
CA LEU A 173 -15.80 -5.61 -4.25
C LEU A 173 -15.19 -4.54 -3.35
N HIS A 174 -15.80 -3.36 -3.32
CA HIS A 174 -15.41 -2.26 -2.45
C HIS A 174 -16.28 -2.27 -1.19
N PRO A 175 -15.79 -2.77 -0.04
CA PRO A 175 -16.57 -2.76 1.20
C PRO A 175 -16.62 -1.35 1.80
N GLU A 176 -17.65 -1.12 2.60
CA GLU A 176 -17.74 0.03 3.50
C GLU A 176 -17.61 -0.46 4.95
N ASN A 177 -17.07 0.37 5.83
CA ASN A 177 -17.01 0.05 7.26
C ASN A 177 -18.43 -0.03 7.83
N SER A 178 -18.63 -0.85 8.86
CA SER A 178 -19.93 -0.93 9.54
C SER A 178 -20.25 0.41 10.23
N PRO A 179 -21.53 0.83 10.29
CA PRO A 179 -21.92 2.03 11.05
C PRO A 179 -21.45 1.98 12.51
N GLU A 180 -21.46 0.79 13.12
CA GLU A 180 -21.04 0.57 14.50
C GLU A 180 -19.53 0.81 14.71
N ASP A 181 -18.69 0.35 13.79
CA ASP A 181 -17.23 0.57 13.85
C ASP A 181 -16.88 2.04 13.62
N VAL A 182 -17.57 2.69 12.68
CA VAL A 182 -17.40 4.13 12.40
C VAL A 182 -17.75 4.95 13.64
N GLU A 183 -18.92 4.70 14.24
CA GLU A 183 -19.35 5.38 15.47
C GLU A 183 -18.37 5.13 16.63
N SER A 184 -17.86 3.89 16.78
CA SER A 184 -16.86 3.56 17.79
C SER A 184 -15.57 4.38 17.61
N LEU A 185 -15.12 4.55 16.36
CA LEU A 185 -13.94 5.35 16.04
C LEU A 185 -14.18 6.83 16.34
N LEU A 186 -15.30 7.38 15.91
CA LEU A 186 -15.65 8.79 16.13
C LEU A 186 -15.64 9.14 17.62
N ARG A 187 -16.24 8.28 18.45
CA ARG A 187 -16.24 8.44 19.92
C ARG A 187 -14.85 8.38 20.55
N ARG A 188 -14.01 7.46 20.07
CA ARG A 188 -12.63 7.33 20.59
C ARG A 188 -11.78 8.55 20.28
N LEU A 189 -12.06 9.22 19.17
CA LEU A 189 -11.32 10.40 18.72
C LEU A 189 -12.00 11.72 19.11
N ALA A 190 -13.17 11.67 19.75
CA ALA A 190 -14.00 12.82 20.09
C ALA A 190 -14.38 13.67 18.85
N TRP A 191 -14.77 13.00 17.75
CA TRP A 191 -15.07 13.61 16.45
C TRP A 191 -16.57 13.60 16.10
N GLU A 192 -17.44 13.22 17.03
CA GLU A 192 -18.88 13.05 16.78
C GLU A 192 -19.53 14.33 16.24
N ASP A 193 -19.17 15.49 16.80
CA ASP A 193 -19.76 16.79 16.43
C ASP A 193 -19.17 17.38 15.15
N GLU A 194 -18.06 16.82 14.65
CA GLU A 194 -17.33 17.35 13.48
C GLU A 194 -17.30 16.38 12.29
N ALA A 195 -17.85 15.17 12.44
CA ALA A 195 -17.74 14.08 11.45
C ALA A 195 -18.29 14.45 10.06
N ASP A 196 -19.36 15.26 10.03
CA ASP A 196 -20.00 15.72 8.79
C ASP A 196 -19.42 17.04 8.25
N LEU A 197 -18.47 17.65 8.96
CA LEU A 197 -17.88 18.92 8.54
C LEU A 197 -16.87 18.68 7.41
N PRO A 198 -17.00 19.38 6.27
CA PRO A 198 -16.03 19.25 5.20
C PRO A 198 -14.66 19.76 5.65
N ILE A 199 -13.63 19.01 5.30
CA ILE A 199 -12.23 19.33 5.62
C ILE A 199 -11.43 19.64 4.36
N GLN A 200 -10.38 20.44 4.54
CA GLN A 200 -9.33 20.67 3.57
C GLN A 200 -8.04 20.03 4.08
N VAL A 201 -7.39 19.23 3.23
CA VAL A 201 -6.07 18.65 3.51
C VAL A 201 -5.03 19.38 2.67
N THR A 202 -4.02 19.95 3.32
CA THR A 202 -2.92 20.66 2.65
C THR A 202 -1.58 20.11 3.13
N PRO A 203 -0.53 20.08 2.28
CA PRO A 203 0.82 19.79 2.76
C PRO A 203 1.25 20.83 3.80
N SER A 204 1.85 20.39 4.89
CA SER A 204 2.51 21.30 5.83
C SER A 204 3.69 21.96 5.10
N SER A 205 3.78 23.28 5.15
CA SER A 205 4.80 24.10 4.47
C SER A 205 6.24 23.90 5.00
N ASN A 206 6.49 22.91 5.85
CA ASN A 206 7.77 22.64 6.49
C ASN A 206 8.56 21.51 5.79
N GLY A 207 8.59 21.53 4.46
CA GLY A 207 9.46 20.68 3.66
C GLY A 207 10.42 21.53 2.84
N ASN A 208 11.59 21.85 3.40
CA ASN A 208 12.80 22.10 2.62
C ASN A 208 13.40 20.77 2.19
#